data_AF-A0ABD6EPV4-F1
#
_entry.id   AF-A0ABD6EPV4-F1
#
_cell.length_a   1.000
_cell.length_b   1.000
_cell.length_c   1.000
_cell.angle_alpha   90.00
_cell.angle_beta   90.00
_cell.angle_gamma   90.00
#
_symmetry.space_group_name_H-M   'P 1'
#
loop_
_entity.id
_entity.type
_entity.pdbx_description
1 polymer ?
#
loop_
_entity_poly.entity_id
_entity_poly.type
_entity_poly.pdbx_seq_one_letter_code
_entity_poly.pdbx_strand_id
1 'polypeptide(L)'
;MLGFDDPLFSELLRLYLTIHSDHEGGNVSAHTSHLVGSALTDPYLAFSAAMAGLAGPLHGLANQEVLIFLSKVMKDLGTKYTEKELRDWVWKHLESGQVVPGYGHAVLRKTDPRYTCQREFALKHLPNDEMFRLVSMLYKVTPGILLEQGKAKNPWPNVDAHSGVLLQHFGMTEMKFYTVLFGVSRALGCLSQMIWDRAMGLPLERPKSHSTEGLMQLVKNVSK
;
A
#
# COMPACT_ATOMS: atom_id res chain seq x y z
N MET A 1 -21.89 -12.43 1.05
CA MET A 1 -21.96 -11.38 2.09
C MET A 1 -21.81 -9.98 1.52
N LEU A 2 -20.82 -9.73 0.64
CA LEU A 2 -20.63 -8.39 0.03
C LEU A 2 -21.61 -8.05 -1.13
N GLY A 3 -22.46 -8.99 -1.55
CA GLY A 3 -23.43 -8.76 -2.64
C GLY A 3 -22.89 -8.96 -4.06
N PHE A 4 -21.72 -9.57 -4.20
CA PHE A 4 -21.12 -9.90 -5.50
C PHE A 4 -21.19 -11.41 -5.73
N ASP A 5 -21.80 -11.81 -6.85
CA ASP A 5 -21.98 -13.23 -7.23
C ASP A 5 -21.03 -13.68 -8.35
N ASP A 6 -20.25 -12.75 -8.93
CA ASP A 6 -19.26 -13.08 -9.97
C ASP A 6 -18.15 -14.00 -9.40
N PRO A 7 -17.95 -15.21 -9.95
CA PRO A 7 -16.87 -16.09 -9.53
C PRO A 7 -15.48 -15.48 -9.67
N LEU A 8 -15.25 -14.61 -10.66
CA LEU A 8 -13.97 -13.92 -10.85
C LEU A 8 -13.71 -12.87 -9.76
N PHE A 9 -14.75 -12.22 -9.26
CA PHE A 9 -14.60 -11.34 -8.09
C PHE A 9 -14.21 -12.15 -6.84
N SER A 10 -14.73 -13.37 -6.69
CA SER A 10 -14.30 -14.27 -5.61
C SER A 10 -12.82 -14.68 -5.75
N GLU A 11 -12.36 -14.98 -6.96
CA GLU A 11 -10.94 -15.24 -7.24
C GLU A 11 -10.06 -14.01 -6.96
N LEU A 12 -10.52 -12.81 -7.34
CA LEU A 12 -9.85 -11.56 -7.01
C LEU A 12 -9.74 -11.38 -5.49
N LEU A 13 -10.81 -11.60 -4.73
CA LEU A 13 -10.78 -11.47 -3.28
C LEU A 13 -9.84 -12.50 -2.63
N ARG A 14 -9.81 -13.75 -3.12
CA ARG A 14 -8.84 -14.76 -2.64
C ARG A 14 -7.40 -14.28 -2.83
N LEU A 15 -7.09 -13.76 -4.02
CA LEU A 15 -5.77 -13.19 -4.31
C LEU A 15 -5.48 -11.98 -3.41
N TYR A 16 -6.40 -11.01 -3.37
CA TYR A 16 -6.25 -9.76 -2.61
C TYR A 16 -6.02 -10.03 -1.13
N LEU A 17 -6.85 -10.87 -0.50
CA LEU A 17 -6.75 -11.20 0.92
C LEU A 17 -5.47 -11.97 1.25
N THR A 18 -4.92 -12.73 0.29
CA THR A 18 -3.66 -13.44 0.47
C THR A 18 -2.47 -12.49 0.40
N ILE A 19 -2.40 -11.62 -0.61
CA ILE A 19 -1.20 -10.81 -0.86
C ILE A 19 -1.06 -9.59 0.07
N HIS A 20 -2.13 -9.17 0.74
CA HIS A 20 -2.09 -8.08 1.73
C HIS A 20 -2.02 -8.59 3.18
N SER A 21 -1.95 -9.92 3.37
CA SER A 21 -2.15 -10.58 4.66
C SER A 21 -1.14 -10.15 5.72
N ASP A 22 0.11 -9.93 5.30
CA ASP A 22 1.19 -9.50 6.16
C ASP A 22 2.25 -8.72 5.39
N HIS A 23 3.01 -7.87 6.09
CA HIS A 23 4.19 -7.18 5.54
C HIS A 23 5.12 -6.71 6.67
N GLU A 24 5.72 -7.68 7.37
CA GLU A 24 6.59 -7.48 8.53
C GLU A 24 5.87 -6.79 9.72
N GLY A 25 6.61 -6.59 10.81
CA GLY A 25 6.07 -5.99 12.05
C GLY A 25 6.20 -4.47 12.15
N GLY A 26 6.99 -3.81 11.29
CA GLY A 26 7.31 -2.38 11.44
C GLY A 26 6.26 -1.40 10.91
N ASN A 27 5.27 -1.89 10.15
CA ASN A 27 4.17 -1.05 9.69
C ASN A 27 3.21 -0.73 10.86
N VAL A 28 2.58 0.45 10.82
CA VAL A 28 1.80 0.99 11.95
C VAL A 28 0.73 0.02 12.44
N SER A 29 0.00 -0.66 11.54
CA SER A 29 -1.03 -1.62 11.95
C SER A 29 -0.47 -2.84 12.67
N ALA A 30 0.58 -3.48 12.12
CA ALA A 30 1.16 -4.67 12.72
C ALA A 30 1.85 -4.34 14.05
N HIS A 31 2.63 -3.25 14.08
CA HIS A 31 3.28 -2.79 15.30
C HIS A 31 2.26 -2.42 16.37
N THR A 32 1.17 -1.74 16.03
CA THR A 32 0.11 -1.40 17.00
C THR A 32 -0.54 -2.65 17.59
N SER A 33 -0.87 -3.67 16.77
CA SER A 33 -1.39 -4.94 17.31
C SER A 33 -0.41 -5.63 18.25
N HIS A 34 0.88 -5.63 17.89
CA HIS A 34 1.94 -6.21 18.72
C HIS A 34 2.10 -5.45 20.05
N LEU A 35 2.24 -4.12 19.98
CA LEU A 35 2.43 -3.24 21.12
C LEU A 35 1.27 -3.38 22.12
N VAL A 36 0.03 -3.28 21.65
CA VAL A 36 -1.15 -3.41 22.52
C VAL A 36 -1.27 -4.83 23.08
N GLY A 37 -0.99 -5.85 22.26
CA GLY A 37 -0.96 -7.25 22.69
C GLY A 37 0.14 -7.57 23.70
N SER A 38 1.27 -6.85 23.69
CA SER A 38 2.38 -7.04 24.63
C SER A 38 2.00 -6.71 26.08
N ALA A 39 0.94 -5.91 26.27
CA ALA A 39 0.33 -5.63 27.58
C ALA A 39 -0.68 -6.71 28.02
N LEU A 40 -0.70 -7.87 27.37
CA LEU A 40 -1.65 -8.98 27.57
C LEU A 40 -3.11 -8.64 27.23
N THR A 41 -3.32 -7.60 26.43
CA THR A 41 -4.62 -7.28 25.84
C THR A 41 -5.06 -8.38 24.88
N ASP A 42 -6.35 -8.72 24.88
CA ASP A 42 -6.88 -9.76 24.00
C ASP A 42 -6.84 -9.37 22.50
N PRO A 43 -6.92 -10.35 21.58
CA PRO A 43 -6.83 -10.10 20.14
C PRO A 43 -7.85 -9.12 19.57
N TYR A 44 -9.06 -9.03 20.14
CA TYR A 44 -10.09 -8.13 19.61
C TYR A 44 -9.69 -6.68 19.85
N LEU A 45 -9.29 -6.35 21.08
CA LEU A 45 -8.87 -5.01 21.45
C LEU A 45 -7.57 -4.60 20.74
N ALA A 46 -6.59 -5.49 20.67
CA ALA A 46 -5.31 -5.23 19.98
C ALA A 46 -5.52 -4.98 18.48
N PHE A 47 -6.35 -5.79 17.82
CA PHE A 47 -6.63 -5.60 16.39
C PHE A 47 -7.51 -4.36 16.13
N SER A 48 -8.43 -4.03 17.04
CA SER A 48 -9.22 -2.79 16.96
C SER A 48 -8.31 -1.56 17.01
N ALA A 49 -7.30 -1.56 17.88
CA ALA A 49 -6.27 -0.51 17.91
C ALA A 49 -5.45 -0.48 16.61
N ALA A 50 -5.08 -1.64 16.07
CA ALA A 50 -4.39 -1.73 14.78
C ALA A 50 -5.20 -1.12 13.62
N MET A 51 -6.53 -1.24 13.63
CA MET A 51 -7.40 -0.62 12.63
C MET A 51 -7.43 0.90 12.74
N ALA A 52 -7.34 1.47 13.95
CA ALA A 52 -7.18 2.91 14.12
C ALA A 52 -5.87 3.42 13.49
N GLY A 53 -4.78 2.66 13.64
CA GLY A 53 -3.51 2.94 12.96
C GLY A 53 -3.61 2.77 11.43
N LEU A 54 -4.29 1.73 10.96
CA LEU A 54 -4.51 1.47 9.53
C LEU A 54 -5.35 2.55 8.85
N ALA A 55 -6.31 3.14 9.57
CA ALA A 55 -7.12 4.25 9.07
C ALA A 55 -6.33 5.56 8.87
N GLY A 56 -5.10 5.63 9.39
CA GLY A 56 -4.21 6.77 9.20
C GLY A 56 -3.89 7.02 7.72
N PRO A 57 -3.93 8.29 7.24
CA PRO A 57 -3.68 8.60 5.82
C PRO A 57 -2.32 8.12 5.30
N LEU A 58 -1.31 8.12 6.17
CA LEU A 58 0.05 7.69 5.83
C LEU A 58 0.22 6.15 5.81
N HIS A 59 -0.84 5.39 6.03
CA HIS A 59 -0.79 3.92 6.06
C HIS A 59 -1.83 3.29 5.13
N GLY A 60 -3.13 3.57 5.33
CA GLY A 60 -4.20 2.79 4.67
C GLY A 60 -4.81 3.39 3.41
N LEU A 61 -4.28 4.50 2.86
CA LEU A 61 -4.91 5.25 1.75
C LEU A 61 -4.21 5.15 0.39
N ALA A 62 -3.06 4.47 0.29
CA ALA A 62 -2.27 4.45 -0.94
C ALA A 62 -3.06 3.94 -2.16
N ASN A 63 -3.91 2.92 -2.00
CA ASN A 63 -4.78 2.40 -3.05
C ASN A 63 -5.75 3.48 -3.58
N GLN A 64 -6.41 4.19 -2.67
CA GLN A 64 -7.34 5.27 -3.01
C GLN A 64 -6.63 6.44 -3.70
N GLU A 65 -5.45 6.83 -3.21
CA GLU A 65 -4.65 7.89 -3.83
C GLU A 65 -4.25 7.56 -5.27
N VAL A 66 -3.90 6.29 -5.53
CA VAL A 66 -3.64 5.80 -6.89
C VAL A 66 -4.88 5.93 -7.77
N LEU A 67 -6.06 5.49 -7.32
CA LEU A 67 -7.28 5.62 -8.14
C LEU A 67 -7.67 7.06 -8.45
N ILE A 68 -7.51 7.97 -7.47
CA ILE A 68 -7.74 9.40 -7.68
C ILE A 68 -6.77 9.95 -8.72
N PHE A 69 -5.49 9.58 -8.64
CA PHE A 69 -4.48 9.95 -9.64
C PHE A 69 -4.83 9.42 -11.04
N LEU A 70 -5.18 8.13 -11.16
CA LEU A 70 -5.55 7.54 -12.44
C LEU A 70 -6.78 8.21 -13.05
N SER A 71 -7.78 8.52 -12.22
CA SER A 71 -8.99 9.24 -12.65
C SER A 71 -8.67 10.64 -13.17
N LYS A 72 -7.69 11.34 -12.55
CA LYS A 72 -7.20 12.64 -13.03
C LYS A 72 -6.53 12.51 -14.40
N VAL A 73 -5.67 11.52 -14.59
CA VAL A 73 -5.02 11.27 -15.90
C VAL A 73 -6.07 11.01 -16.97
N MET A 74 -7.05 10.14 -16.70
CA MET A 74 -8.14 9.82 -17.64
C MET A 74 -9.00 11.04 -17.95
N LYS A 75 -9.25 11.92 -16.97
CA LYS A 75 -9.99 13.16 -17.18
C LYS A 75 -9.24 14.13 -18.09
N ASP A 76 -7.92 14.22 -17.93
CA ASP A 76 -7.08 15.17 -18.68
C ASP A 76 -6.77 14.68 -20.11
N LEU A 77 -6.54 13.37 -20.29
CA LEU A 77 -6.10 12.78 -21.56
C LEU A 77 -7.20 12.01 -22.31
N GLY A 78 -8.32 11.68 -21.66
CA GLY A 78 -9.34 10.78 -22.19
C GLY A 78 -8.87 9.32 -22.29
N THR A 79 -9.58 8.52 -23.10
CA THR A 79 -9.31 7.07 -23.28
C THR A 79 -8.44 6.77 -24.50
N LYS A 80 -8.19 7.76 -25.37
CA LYS A 80 -7.46 7.63 -26.63
C LYS A 80 -6.22 8.53 -26.67
N TYR A 81 -5.31 8.31 -25.74
CA TYR A 81 -4.01 8.99 -25.69
C TYR A 81 -2.91 8.12 -26.29
N THR A 82 -1.86 8.77 -26.78
CA THR A 82 -0.61 8.15 -27.21
C THR A 82 0.35 7.97 -26.03
N GLU A 83 1.31 7.05 -26.17
CA GLU A 83 2.37 6.88 -25.17
C GLU A 83 3.12 8.18 -24.88
N LYS A 84 3.36 9.00 -25.92
CA LYS A 84 4.02 10.30 -25.79
C LYS A 84 3.20 11.27 -24.93
N GLU A 85 1.90 11.41 -25.19
CA GLU A 85 1.03 12.30 -24.40
C GLU A 85 1.01 11.90 -22.92
N LEU A 86 0.98 10.60 -22.61
CA LEU A 86 1.06 10.14 -21.23
C LEU A 86 2.43 10.44 -20.60
N ARG A 87 3.53 10.22 -21.33
CA ARG A 87 4.88 10.57 -20.86
C ARG A 87 4.99 12.06 -20.54
N ASP A 88 4.51 12.91 -21.44
CA ASP A 88 4.54 14.38 -21.29
C ASP A 88 3.68 14.81 -20.08
N TRP A 89 2.51 14.19 -19.89
CA TRP A 89 1.67 14.43 -18.72
C TRP A 89 2.37 14.05 -17.41
N VAL A 90 3.00 12.86 -17.35
CA VAL A 90 3.72 12.38 -16.16
C VAL A 90 4.92 13.29 -15.85
N TRP A 91 5.67 13.73 -16.86
CA TRP A 91 6.75 14.70 -16.68
C TRP A 91 6.25 16.01 -16.09
N LYS A 92 5.20 16.60 -16.67
CA LYS A 92 4.60 17.84 -16.16
C LYS A 92 4.11 17.69 -14.71
N HIS A 93 3.51 16.55 -14.38
CA HIS A 93 3.07 16.23 -13.01
C HIS A 93 4.27 16.20 -12.04
N LEU A 94 5.36 15.54 -12.42
CA LEU A 94 6.60 15.50 -11.63
C LEU A 94 7.29 16.87 -11.50
N GLU A 95 7.31 17.68 -12.55
CA GLU A 95 7.88 19.04 -12.55
C GLU A 95 7.11 20.01 -11.65
N SER A 96 5.81 19.75 -11.44
CA SER A 96 4.99 20.49 -10.48
C SER A 96 5.30 20.17 -9.01
N GLY A 97 6.28 19.29 -8.75
CA GLY A 97 6.67 18.86 -7.41
C GLY A 97 5.80 17.74 -6.84
N GLN A 98 4.86 17.21 -7.63
CA GLN A 98 4.03 16.07 -7.24
C GLN A 98 4.75 14.74 -7.51
N VAL A 99 4.31 13.68 -6.86
CA VAL A 99 4.82 12.31 -7.05
C VAL A 99 3.83 11.48 -7.85
N VAL A 100 4.29 10.39 -8.48
CA VAL A 100 3.40 9.39 -9.09
C VAL A 100 3.02 8.36 -8.01
N PRO A 101 1.76 8.33 -7.52
CA PRO A 101 1.38 7.43 -6.44
C PRO A 101 1.60 5.96 -6.80
N GLY A 102 2.02 5.17 -5.82
CA GLY A 102 2.34 3.75 -6.01
C GLY A 102 3.71 3.47 -6.63
N TYR A 103 4.49 4.49 -7.03
CA TYR A 103 5.86 4.36 -7.54
C TYR A 103 6.87 5.05 -6.61
N GLY A 104 8.12 4.57 -6.57
CA GLY A 104 9.20 5.26 -5.85
C GLY A 104 9.45 4.75 -4.43
N HIS A 105 9.63 3.43 -4.26
CA HIS A 105 9.81 2.83 -2.93
C HIS A 105 11.24 2.99 -2.39
N ALA A 106 11.39 3.27 -1.09
CA ALA A 106 12.70 3.38 -0.45
C ALA A 106 13.54 2.07 -0.41
N VAL A 107 12.88 0.90 -0.50
CA VAL A 107 13.48 -0.41 -0.17
C VAL A 107 13.42 -1.37 -1.36
N LEU A 108 12.27 -1.50 -2.03
CA LEU A 108 12.10 -2.44 -3.13
C LEU A 108 12.91 -2.03 -4.36
N ARG A 109 13.88 -2.84 -4.76
CA ARG A 109 14.79 -2.58 -5.90
C ARG A 109 14.24 -2.99 -7.26
N LYS A 110 13.11 -3.69 -7.28
CA LYS A 110 12.40 -4.22 -8.46
C LYS A 110 10.90 -4.12 -8.20
N THR A 111 10.10 -4.36 -9.25
CA THR A 111 8.64 -4.44 -9.16
C THR A 111 8.23 -5.37 -8.02
N ASP A 112 7.31 -4.88 -7.18
CA ASP A 112 6.71 -5.66 -6.10
C ASP A 112 6.03 -6.91 -6.68
N PRO A 113 6.36 -8.14 -6.22
CA PRO A 113 5.70 -9.34 -6.72
C PRO A 113 4.17 -9.31 -6.52
N ARG A 114 3.67 -8.58 -5.52
CA ARG A 114 2.22 -8.40 -5.29
C ARG A 114 1.58 -7.51 -6.37
N TYR A 115 2.31 -6.56 -6.94
CA TYR A 115 1.89 -5.85 -8.14
C TYR A 115 1.84 -6.81 -9.34
N THR A 116 2.88 -7.63 -9.52
CA THR A 116 2.98 -8.59 -10.63
C THR A 116 1.82 -9.59 -10.64
N CYS A 117 1.49 -10.22 -9.50
CA CYS A 117 0.38 -11.17 -9.43
C CYS A 117 -0.97 -10.53 -9.80
N GLN A 118 -1.20 -9.28 -9.37
CA GLN A 118 -2.40 -8.52 -9.73
C GLN A 118 -2.44 -8.16 -11.22
N ARG A 119 -1.27 -7.85 -11.80
CA ARG A 119 -1.12 -7.61 -13.24
C ARG A 119 -1.42 -8.86 -14.05
N GLU A 120 -0.93 -10.02 -13.64
CA GLU A 120 -1.22 -11.30 -14.30
C GLU A 120 -2.71 -11.63 -14.25
N PHE A 121 -3.36 -11.40 -13.10
CA PHE A 121 -4.81 -11.51 -12.98
C PHE A 121 -5.53 -10.60 -13.98
N ALA A 122 -5.14 -9.33 -14.05
CA ALA A 122 -5.76 -8.36 -14.96
C ALA A 122 -5.56 -8.71 -16.44
N LEU A 123 -4.36 -9.12 -16.83
CA LEU A 123 -4.05 -9.54 -18.20
C LEU A 123 -4.92 -10.73 -18.64
N LYS A 124 -5.26 -11.62 -17.71
CA LYS A 124 -6.08 -12.81 -17.98
C LYS A 124 -7.58 -12.49 -18.01
N HIS A 125 -8.05 -11.60 -17.14
CA HIS A 125 -9.49 -11.48 -16.86
C HIS A 125 -10.11 -10.14 -17.31
N LEU A 126 -9.34 -9.06 -17.39
CA LEU A 126 -9.81 -7.73 -17.81
C LEU A 126 -8.80 -6.97 -18.70
N PRO A 127 -8.19 -7.59 -19.73
CA PRO A 127 -7.16 -6.93 -20.55
C PRO A 127 -7.65 -5.72 -21.34
N ASN A 128 -8.97 -5.59 -21.50
CA ASN A 128 -9.61 -4.53 -22.26
C ASN A 128 -10.17 -3.40 -21.40
N ASP A 129 -10.08 -3.51 -20.07
CA ASP A 129 -10.51 -2.46 -19.16
C ASP A 129 -9.66 -1.19 -19.34
N GLU A 130 -10.32 -0.03 -19.45
CA GLU A 130 -9.66 1.23 -19.77
C GLU A 130 -8.71 1.69 -18.66
N MET A 131 -9.11 1.54 -17.39
CA MET A 131 -8.29 1.91 -16.24
C MET A 131 -7.08 0.97 -16.11
N PHE A 132 -7.27 -0.33 -16.36
CA PHE A 132 -6.15 -1.27 -16.40
C PHE A 132 -5.18 -0.98 -17.54
N ARG A 133 -5.66 -0.61 -18.73
CA ARG A 133 -4.79 -0.20 -19.84
C ARG A 133 -3.94 1.01 -19.46
N LEU A 134 -4.50 1.97 -18.73
CA LEU A 134 -3.74 3.09 -18.16
C LEU A 134 -2.68 2.63 -17.16
N VAL A 135 -3.04 1.79 -16.18
CA VAL A 135 -2.07 1.21 -15.22
C VAL A 135 -0.94 0.48 -15.96
N SER A 136 -1.27 -0.27 -17.01
CA SER A 136 -0.31 -1.00 -17.82
C SER A 136 0.61 -0.07 -18.63
N MET A 137 0.09 1.04 -19.16
CA MET A 137 0.92 2.02 -19.85
C MET A 137 1.84 2.78 -18.88
N LEU A 138 1.33 3.15 -17.69
CA LEU A 138 2.15 3.74 -16.62
C LEU A 138 3.29 2.80 -16.21
N TYR A 139 3.03 1.50 -16.10
CA TYR A 139 4.07 0.51 -15.82
C TYR A 139 5.20 0.50 -16.87
N LYS A 140 4.85 0.72 -18.14
CA LYS A 140 5.82 0.81 -19.23
C LYS A 140 6.64 2.10 -19.16
N VAL A 141 6.01 3.24 -18.90
CA VAL A 141 6.66 4.55 -19.09
C VAL A 141 7.25 5.15 -17.81
N THR A 142 6.57 5.01 -16.68
CA THR A 142 6.91 5.70 -15.42
C THR A 142 8.28 5.30 -14.89
N PRO A 143 8.71 4.01 -14.92
CA PRO A 143 10.03 3.66 -14.41
C PRO A 143 11.17 4.35 -15.16
N GLY A 144 11.08 4.44 -16.49
CA GLY A 144 12.07 5.13 -17.31
C GLY A 144 12.11 6.64 -17.04
N ILE A 145 10.94 7.27 -16.87
CA ILE A 145 10.84 8.69 -16.52
C ILE A 145 11.50 8.97 -15.15
N LEU A 146 11.21 8.14 -14.15
CA LEU A 146 11.76 8.32 -12.81
C LEU A 146 13.28 8.11 -12.75
N LEU A 147 13.82 7.21 -13.57
CA LEU A 147 15.27 7.04 -13.74
C LEU A 147 15.90 8.26 -14.40
N GLU A 148 15.29 8.78 -15.47
CA GLU A 148 15.75 9.97 -16.18
C GLU A 148 15.71 11.22 -15.27
N GLN A 149 14.69 11.34 -14.42
CA GLN A 149 14.59 12.40 -13.42
C GLN A 149 15.70 12.33 -12.34
N GLY A 150 16.23 11.14 -12.06
CA GLY A 150 17.34 10.93 -11.12
C GLY A 150 17.03 11.16 -9.64
N LYS A 151 15.76 11.42 -9.26
CA LYS A 151 15.35 11.63 -7.85
C LYS A 151 14.91 10.35 -7.15
N ALA A 152 14.26 9.43 -7.86
CA ALA A 152 13.75 8.20 -7.28
C ALA A 152 14.86 7.14 -7.18
N LYS A 153 15.11 6.62 -5.97
CA LYS A 153 16.11 5.55 -5.77
C LYS A 153 15.70 4.24 -6.43
N ASN A 154 14.42 3.86 -6.32
CA ASN A 154 13.87 2.69 -6.98
C ASN A 154 12.55 3.04 -7.67
N PRO A 155 12.48 3.01 -9.01
CA PRO A 155 11.40 3.60 -9.79
C PRO A 155 10.22 2.64 -10.03
N TRP A 156 10.07 1.60 -9.21
CA TRP A 156 9.15 0.49 -9.46
C TRP A 156 7.85 0.61 -8.67
N PRO A 157 6.74 0.02 -9.16
CA PRO A 157 5.46 0.10 -8.47
C PRO A 157 5.34 -0.91 -7.33
N ASN A 158 4.44 -0.60 -6.40
CA ASN A 158 4.00 -1.48 -5.30
C ASN A 158 2.58 -2.03 -5.53
N VAL A 159 2.10 -2.88 -4.62
CA VAL A 159 0.75 -3.48 -4.65
C VAL A 159 -0.40 -2.48 -4.83
N ASP A 160 -0.29 -1.28 -4.26
CA ASP A 160 -1.34 -0.25 -4.25
C ASP A 160 -1.50 0.44 -5.61
N ALA A 161 -0.45 0.39 -6.45
CA ALA A 161 -0.50 0.91 -7.82
C ALA A 161 -1.45 0.12 -8.75
N HIS A 162 -2.02 -1.01 -8.29
CA HIS A 162 -2.81 -1.91 -9.12
C HIS A 162 -4.15 -2.34 -8.50
N SER A 163 -4.22 -2.46 -7.17
CA SER A 163 -5.37 -3.10 -6.50
C SER A 163 -6.69 -2.37 -6.73
N GLY A 164 -6.67 -1.04 -6.79
CA GLY A 164 -7.89 -0.25 -6.97
C GLY A 164 -8.62 -0.50 -8.28
N VAL A 165 -7.89 -0.64 -9.40
CA VAL A 165 -8.54 -0.84 -10.71
C VAL A 165 -9.19 -2.22 -10.82
N LEU A 166 -8.64 -3.22 -10.12
CA LEU A 166 -9.25 -4.55 -10.04
C LEU A 166 -10.58 -4.51 -9.30
N LEU A 167 -10.64 -3.84 -8.14
CA LEU A 167 -11.87 -3.69 -7.37
C LEU A 167 -12.94 -2.92 -8.16
N GLN A 168 -12.56 -1.80 -8.78
CA GLN A 168 -13.47 -0.96 -9.54
C GLN A 168 -14.05 -1.70 -10.76
N HIS A 169 -13.26 -2.52 -11.44
CA HIS A 169 -13.71 -3.31 -12.59
C HIS A 169 -14.90 -4.23 -12.28
N PHE A 170 -14.87 -4.88 -11.11
CA PHE A 170 -15.96 -5.77 -10.67
C PHE A 170 -17.12 -5.04 -10.00
N GLY A 171 -17.09 -3.70 -9.94
CA GLY A 171 -18.18 -2.88 -9.39
C GLY A 171 -18.02 -2.48 -7.92
N MET A 172 -16.94 -2.88 -7.25
CA MET A 172 -16.59 -2.37 -5.92
C MET A 172 -15.94 -0.99 -6.10
N THR A 173 -16.74 0.08 -6.06
CA THR A 173 -16.30 1.44 -6.44
C THR A 173 -16.21 2.40 -5.27
N GLU A 174 -16.65 1.97 -4.08
CA GLU A 174 -16.68 2.73 -2.85
C GLU A 174 -15.27 2.84 -2.25
N MET A 175 -14.40 3.67 -2.85
CA MET A 175 -12.97 3.78 -2.47
C MET A 175 -12.73 3.97 -0.95
N LYS A 176 -13.63 4.66 -0.25
CA LYS A 176 -13.56 4.84 1.21
C LYS A 176 -13.62 3.51 1.99
N PHE A 177 -14.16 2.46 1.38
CA PHE A 177 -14.30 1.13 1.96
C PHE A 177 -13.05 0.26 1.76
N TYR A 178 -12.13 0.61 0.86
CA TYR A 178 -11.03 -0.29 0.49
C TYR A 178 -10.08 -0.61 1.66
N THR A 179 -9.89 0.34 2.59
CA THR A 179 -9.09 0.11 3.80
C THR A 179 -9.73 -0.95 4.70
N VAL A 180 -11.05 -1.18 4.63
CA VAL A 180 -11.72 -2.29 5.32
C VAL A 180 -11.28 -3.63 4.74
N LEU A 181 -11.23 -3.77 3.42
CA LEU A 181 -10.73 -4.99 2.76
C LEU A 181 -9.27 -5.25 3.16
N PHE A 182 -8.45 -4.19 3.21
CA PHE A 182 -7.08 -4.27 3.67
C PHE A 182 -7.01 -4.74 5.13
N GLY A 183 -7.85 -4.19 6.01
CA GLY A 183 -7.97 -4.63 7.40
C GLY A 183 -8.30 -6.12 7.52
N VAL A 184 -9.32 -6.60 6.79
CA VAL A 184 -9.70 -8.04 6.81
C VAL A 184 -8.54 -8.93 6.38
N SER A 185 -7.80 -8.55 5.33
CA SER A 185 -6.60 -9.27 4.91
C SER A 185 -5.53 -9.25 6.00
N ARG A 186 -5.21 -8.06 6.52
CA ARG A 186 -4.13 -7.82 7.49
C ARG A 186 -4.35 -8.53 8.83
N ALA A 187 -5.59 -8.85 9.17
CA ALA A 187 -5.92 -9.67 10.33
C ALA A 187 -5.17 -11.01 10.31
N LEU A 188 -5.01 -11.62 9.14
CA LEU A 188 -4.34 -12.92 8.99
C LEU A 188 -2.89 -12.88 9.52
N GLY A 189 -2.09 -11.89 9.11
CA GLY A 189 -0.71 -11.72 9.57
C GLY A 189 -0.62 -11.30 11.04
N CYS A 190 -1.34 -10.23 11.40
CA CYS A 190 -1.27 -9.66 12.75
C CYS A 190 -1.69 -10.68 13.82
N LEU A 191 -2.80 -11.38 13.61
CA LEU A 191 -3.31 -12.35 14.59
C LEU A 191 -2.45 -13.61 14.64
N SER A 192 -1.87 -14.04 13.51
CA SER A 192 -0.90 -15.14 13.51
C SER A 192 0.34 -14.80 14.34
N GLN A 193 0.89 -13.59 14.18
CA GLN A 193 2.02 -13.14 14.99
C GLN A 193 1.65 -13.01 16.47
N MET A 194 0.45 -12.52 16.79
CA MET A 194 0.00 -12.41 18.18
C MET A 194 -0.06 -13.76 18.91
N ILE A 195 -0.43 -14.85 18.22
CA ILE A 195 -0.39 -16.20 18.80
C ILE A 195 1.05 -16.56 19.18
N TRP A 196 2.00 -16.33 18.27
CA TRP A 196 3.42 -16.58 18.52
C TRP A 196 3.99 -15.69 19.62
N ASP A 197 3.59 -14.42 19.70
CA ASP A 197 4.02 -13.52 20.76
C ASP A 197 3.67 -14.07 22.16
N ARG A 198 2.51 -14.72 22.29
CA ARG A 198 2.08 -15.37 23.54
C ARG A 198 2.78 -16.72 23.73
N ALA A 199 2.85 -17.54 22.69
CA ALA A 199 3.52 -18.84 22.74
C ALA A 199 5.00 -18.73 23.14
N MET A 200 5.68 -17.68 22.69
CA MET A 200 7.09 -17.39 23.00
C MET A 200 7.26 -16.60 24.30
N GLY A 201 6.18 -16.21 24.98
CA GLY A 201 6.25 -15.41 26.21
C GLY A 201 6.93 -14.06 26.01
N LEU A 202 6.72 -13.39 24.86
CA LEU A 202 7.34 -12.09 24.60
C LEU A 202 6.88 -11.07 25.65
N PRO A 203 7.82 -10.28 26.20
CA PRO A 203 7.53 -9.35 27.29
C PRO A 203 6.78 -8.11 26.80
N LEU A 204 6.38 -7.27 27.75
CA LEU A 204 5.85 -5.93 27.50
C LEU A 204 6.84 -5.10 26.66
N GLU A 205 6.38 -4.53 25.55
CA GLU A 205 7.15 -3.55 24.80
C GLU A 205 7.16 -2.20 25.56
N ARG A 206 8.35 -1.73 25.95
CA ARG A 206 8.51 -0.52 26.78
C ARG A 206 9.78 0.27 26.43
N PRO A 207 9.80 0.97 25.29
CA PRO A 207 10.94 1.80 24.90
C PRO A 207 11.15 2.96 25.88
N LYS A 208 12.39 3.45 25.98
CA LYS A 208 12.70 4.65 26.76
C LYS A 208 12.54 5.90 25.89
N SER A 209 11.74 6.85 26.36
CA SER A 209 11.68 8.18 25.74
C SER A 209 12.75 9.11 26.32
N HIS A 210 13.23 10.04 25.49
CA HIS A 210 14.14 11.11 25.88
C HIS A 210 13.61 12.44 25.35
N SER A 211 13.73 13.50 26.15
CA SER A 211 13.50 14.86 25.67
C SER A 211 14.69 15.35 24.83
N THR A 212 14.48 16.38 24.02
CA THR A 212 15.56 17.06 23.30
C THR A 212 16.68 17.50 24.24
N GLU A 213 16.34 18.10 25.39
CA GLU A 213 17.33 18.49 26.40
C GLU A 213 18.11 17.30 26.95
N GLY A 214 17.42 16.19 27.27
CA GLY A 214 18.06 14.97 27.75
C GLY A 214 19.05 14.38 26.73
N LEU A 215 18.73 14.44 25.43
CA LEU A 215 19.65 14.02 24.36
C LEU A 215 20.85 14.96 24.24
N MET A 216 20.64 16.28 24.33
CA MET A 216 21.75 17.25 24.32
C MET A 216 22.72 17.05 25.48
N GLN A 217 22.20 16.75 26.68
CA GLN A 217 23.02 16.43 27.85
C GLN A 217 23.76 15.10 27.67
N LEU A 218 23.09 14.07 27.14
CA LEU A 218 23.71 12.78 26.87
C LEU A 218 24.93 12.92 25.96
N VAL A 219 24.79 13.62 24.83
CA VAL A 219 25.91 13.83 23.87
C VAL A 219 27.06 14.61 24.53
N LYS A 220 26.75 15.67 25.30
CA LYS A 220 27.79 16.45 26.02
C LYS A 220 28.58 15.62 27.02
N ASN A 221 27.95 14.63 27.64
CA ASN A 221 28.59 13.76 28.63
C ASN A 221 29.44 12.65 27.98
N VAL A 222 29.15 12.26 26.73
CA VAL A 222 29.94 11.27 25.98
C VAL A 222 31.21 11.89 25.37
N SER A 223 31.20 13.21 25.09
CA SER A 223 32.36 13.93 24.55
C SER A 223 33.40 14.37 25.59
N LYS A 224 33.26 13.97 26.86
CA LYS A 224 34.21 14.20 27.95
C LYS A 224 34.92 12.90 28.31
#